data_AF-A0A0Q9PMR4-F1
#
_entry.id   AF-A0A0Q9PMR4-F1
#
_cell.length_a   1.000
_cell.length_b   1.000
_cell.length_c   1.000
_cell.angle_alpha   90.00
_cell.angle_beta   90.00
_cell.angle_gamma   90.00
#
_symmetry.space_group_name_H-M   'P 1'
#
loop_
_entity.id
_entity.type
_entity.pdbx_description
1 polymer ?
#
loop_
_entity_poly.entity_id
_entity_poly.type
_entity_poly.pdbx_seq_one_letter_code
_entity_poly.pdbx_strand_id
1 'polypeptide(L)'
;MRNKTKTAKSSLIWVILLSALYAIIGEIIFLLFYYHDYLLKHDESFMILLSIIYIIPVVLYFRSRYWYYSLFILLFYIVFSIVFLFLFSALFPLPDDNPAGGILAIIVHGINIISIVIGVFFGLLINLSLYYWLKLDDAKEIND
;
A
#
# COMPACT_ATOMS: atom_id res chain seq x y z
N MET A 1 13.16 -23.30 -6.38
CA MET A 1 12.93 -22.77 -5.01
C MET A 1 11.52 -23.18 -4.57
N ARG A 2 11.41 -24.15 -3.64
CA ARG A 2 10.15 -24.85 -3.33
C ARG A 2 9.13 -23.90 -2.71
N ASN A 3 8.04 -23.63 -3.44
CA ASN A 3 6.96 -22.73 -3.06
C ASN A 3 6.26 -23.27 -1.80
N LYS A 4 6.64 -22.80 -0.61
CA LYS A 4 5.81 -23.00 0.58
C LYS A 4 4.51 -22.25 0.29
N THR A 5 3.46 -22.99 -0.02
CA THR A 5 2.11 -22.45 -0.21
C THR A 5 1.73 -21.69 1.06
N LYS A 6 1.72 -20.35 0.97
CA LYS A 6 1.26 -19.49 2.06
C LYS A 6 -0.17 -19.88 2.40
N THR A 7 -0.43 -20.10 3.69
CA THR A 7 -1.77 -20.42 4.18
C THR A 7 -2.65 -19.17 4.13
N ALA A 8 -3.97 -19.35 4.03
CA ALA A 8 -4.93 -18.24 4.05
C ALA A 8 -4.70 -17.33 5.27
N LYS A 9 -4.43 -17.94 6.44
CA LYS A 9 -4.10 -17.23 7.68
C LYS A 9 -2.86 -16.33 7.52
N SER A 10 -1.78 -16.82 6.91
CA SER A 10 -0.57 -16.03 6.70
C SER A 10 -0.81 -14.84 5.78
N SER A 11 -1.58 -15.03 4.70
CA SER A 11 -1.92 -13.95 3.78
C SER A 11 -2.79 -12.88 4.46
N LEU A 12 -3.78 -13.27 5.26
CA LEU A 12 -4.59 -12.33 6.04
C LEU A 12 -3.76 -11.51 7.04
N ILE A 13 -2.81 -12.14 7.74
CA ILE A 13 -1.89 -11.42 8.63
C ILE A 13 -1.11 -10.35 7.85
N TRP A 14 -0.60 -10.69 6.66
CA TRP A 14 0.10 -9.72 5.82
C TRP A 14 -0.80 -8.58 5.34
N VAL A 15 -2.06 -8.85 5.00
CA VAL A 15 -3.03 -7.80 4.67
C VAL A 15 -3.17 -6.82 5.83
N ILE A 16 -3.44 -7.34 7.03
CA ILE A 16 -3.64 -6.51 8.22
C ILE A 16 -2.38 -5.67 8.51
N LEU A 17 -1.20 -6.29 8.49
CA LEU A 17 0.07 -5.61 8.75
C LEU A 17 0.37 -4.53 7.70
N LEU A 18 0.18 -4.83 6.41
CA LEU A 18 0.44 -3.86 5.34
C LEU A 18 -0.56 -2.72 5.36
N SER A 19 -1.84 -2.99 5.62
CA SER A 19 -2.84 -1.94 5.78
C SER A 19 -2.52 -1.00 6.94
N ALA A 20 -2.13 -1.54 8.08
CA ALA A 20 -1.72 -0.73 9.23
C ALA A 20 -0.47 0.10 8.89
N LEU A 21 0.53 -0.51 8.25
CA LEU A 21 1.74 0.19 7.82
C LEU A 21 1.44 1.33 6.84
N TYR A 22 0.59 1.09 5.85
CA TYR A 22 0.23 2.11 4.85
C TYR A 22 -0.57 3.26 5.46
N ALA A 23 -1.41 2.96 6.45
CA ALA A 23 -2.11 3.99 7.22
C ALA A 23 -1.12 4.85 8.03
N ILE A 24 -0.16 4.24 8.72
CA ILE A 24 0.92 4.97 9.42
C ILE A 24 1.73 5.84 8.45
N ILE A 25 2.08 5.32 7.27
CA ILE A 25 2.77 6.10 6.24
C ILE A 25 1.94 7.32 5.82
N GLY A 26 0.61 7.16 5.68
CA GLY A 26 -0.31 8.27 5.40
C GLY A 26 -0.25 9.37 6.46
N GLU A 27 -0.32 9.01 7.74
CA GLU A 27 -0.23 9.97 8.84
C GLU A 27 1.13 10.68 8.90
N ILE A 28 2.22 9.93 8.66
CA ILE A 28 3.58 10.52 8.62
C ILE A 28 3.69 11.53 7.48
N ILE A 29 3.16 11.21 6.30
CA ILE A 29 3.17 12.14 5.16
C ILE A 29 2.29 13.35 5.45
N PHE A 30 1.15 13.15 6.11
CA PHE A 30 0.28 14.25 6.51
C PHE A 30 1.01 15.23 7.41
N LEU A 31 1.64 14.75 8.48
CA LEU A 31 2.46 15.58 9.36
C LEU A 31 3.60 16.25 8.60
N LEU A 32 4.28 15.52 7.70
CA LEU A 32 5.36 16.07 6.91
C LEU A 32 4.88 17.25 6.06
N PHE A 33 3.75 17.11 5.37
CA PHE A 33 3.17 18.15 4.52
C PHE A 33 2.62 19.31 5.34
N TYR A 34 2.04 19.03 6.52
CA TYR A 34 1.51 20.05 7.42
C TYR A 34 2.59 21.00 7.93
N TYR A 35 3.79 20.49 8.25
CA TYR A 35 4.90 21.32 8.70
C TYR A 35 5.77 21.87 7.55
N HIS A 36 5.59 21.38 6.32
CA HIS A 36 6.46 21.70 5.18
C HIS A 36 5.63 21.87 3.90
N ASP A 37 4.83 22.93 3.85
CA ASP A 37 3.90 23.22 2.73
C ASP A 37 4.55 23.23 1.34
N TYR A 38 5.86 23.49 1.23
CA TYR A 38 6.56 23.45 -0.06
C TYR A 38 6.58 22.06 -0.70
N LEU A 39 6.42 20.99 0.09
CA LEU A 39 6.39 19.62 -0.39
C LEU A 39 5.10 19.29 -1.17
N LEU A 40 4.01 20.01 -0.93
CA LEU A 40 2.77 19.88 -1.69
C LEU A 40 2.97 20.15 -3.18
N LYS A 41 3.98 20.95 -3.56
CA LYS A 41 4.32 21.21 -4.97
C LYS A 41 4.90 19.98 -5.70
N HIS A 42 5.22 18.92 -4.97
CA HIS A 42 5.82 17.68 -5.48
C HIS A 42 4.93 16.46 -5.19
N ASP A 43 3.63 16.68 -4.97
CA ASP A 43 2.63 15.66 -4.69
C ASP A 43 2.64 14.51 -5.71
N GLU A 44 2.78 14.83 -7.00
CA GLU A 44 2.93 13.84 -8.08
C GLU A 44 4.14 12.92 -7.87
N SER A 45 5.28 13.48 -7.44
CA SER A 45 6.51 12.71 -7.20
C SER A 45 6.35 11.76 -6.01
N PHE A 46 5.68 12.22 -4.94
CA PHE A 46 5.34 11.37 -3.80
C PHE A 46 4.39 10.25 -4.21
N MET A 47 3.38 10.54 -5.02
CA MET A 47 2.42 9.55 -5.49
C MET A 47 3.12 8.44 -6.30
N ILE A 48 4.04 8.79 -7.21
CA ILE A 48 4.84 7.83 -7.99
C ILE A 48 5.72 6.99 -7.05
N LEU A 49 6.45 7.64 -6.13
CA LEU A 49 7.33 6.96 -5.20
C LEU A 49 6.58 5.95 -4.32
N LEU A 50 5.47 6.35 -3.73
CA LEU A 50 4.62 5.47 -2.91
C LEU A 50 4.07 4.31 -3.73
N SER A 51 3.62 4.58 -4.95
CA SER A 51 3.13 3.53 -5.85
C SER A 51 4.20 2.46 -6.07
N ILE A 52 5.44 2.86 -6.38
CA ILE A 52 6.57 1.94 -6.55
C ILE A 52 6.83 1.14 -5.27
N ILE A 53 6.86 1.81 -4.11
CA ILE A 53 7.08 1.16 -2.81
C ILE A 53 5.99 0.12 -2.53
N TYR A 54 4.74 0.44 -2.82
CA TYR A 54 3.60 -0.44 -2.54
C TYR A 54 3.47 -1.64 -3.49
N ILE A 55 4.12 -1.61 -4.66
CA ILE A 55 4.25 -2.78 -5.55
C ILE A 55 5.01 -3.92 -4.86
N ILE A 56 6.13 -3.59 -4.20
CA ILE A 56 7.09 -4.55 -3.66
C ILE A 56 6.42 -5.61 -2.76
N PRO A 57 5.69 -5.25 -1.69
CA PRO A 57 5.05 -6.24 -0.84
C PRO A 57 3.94 -7.01 -1.56
N VAL A 58 3.27 -6.42 -2.55
CA VAL A 58 2.23 -7.14 -3.32
C VAL A 58 2.86 -8.27 -4.13
N VAL A 59 3.97 -7.99 -4.82
CA VAL A 59 4.74 -8.99 -5.58
C VAL A 59 5.28 -10.09 -4.65
N LEU A 60 5.92 -9.70 -3.53
CA LEU A 60 6.57 -10.65 -2.63
C LEU A 60 5.57 -11.50 -1.82
N TYR A 61 4.46 -10.91 -1.38
CA TYR A 61 3.57 -11.56 -0.43
C TYR A 61 2.36 -12.25 -1.05
N PHE A 62 1.89 -11.80 -2.22
CA PHE A 62 0.61 -12.23 -2.80
C PHE A 62 0.71 -13.06 -4.09
N ARG A 63 1.87 -13.63 -4.39
CA ARG A 63 2.08 -14.58 -5.51
C ARG A 63 1.38 -15.95 -5.34
N SER A 64 0.58 -16.12 -4.29
CA SER A 64 -0.03 -17.41 -3.92
C SER A 64 -1.46 -17.57 -4.47
N ARG A 65 -2.08 -18.73 -4.21
CA ARG A 65 -3.51 -18.99 -4.49
C ARG A 65 -4.45 -17.91 -3.92
N TYR A 66 -4.02 -17.19 -2.90
CA TYR A 66 -4.79 -16.17 -2.20
C TYR A 66 -4.46 -14.73 -2.64
N TRP A 67 -4.13 -14.53 -3.92
CA TRP A 67 -3.77 -13.20 -4.45
C TRP A 67 -4.86 -12.15 -4.20
N TYR A 68 -6.13 -12.54 -4.26
CA TYR A 68 -7.29 -11.66 -4.06
C TYR A 68 -7.34 -11.04 -2.65
N TYR A 69 -6.60 -11.60 -1.68
CA TYR A 69 -6.48 -10.97 -0.37
C TYR A 69 -5.78 -9.62 -0.40
N SER A 70 -4.94 -9.32 -1.40
CA SER A 70 -4.33 -8.00 -1.52
C SER A 70 -5.36 -6.88 -1.69
N LEU A 71 -6.55 -7.18 -2.22
CA LEU A 71 -7.63 -6.20 -2.38
C LEU A 71 -8.19 -5.74 -1.03
N PHE A 72 -8.16 -6.61 0.00
CA PHE A 72 -8.57 -6.25 1.35
C PHE A 72 -7.61 -5.26 2.01
N ILE A 73 -6.43 -5.01 1.43
CA ILE A 73 -5.51 -3.98 1.93
C ILE A 73 -6.21 -2.62 1.97
N LEU A 74 -7.01 -2.30 0.94
CA LEU A 74 -7.75 -1.04 0.85
C LEU A 74 -8.82 -0.92 1.94
N LEU A 75 -9.55 -2.00 2.21
CA LEU A 75 -10.60 -2.01 3.23
C LEU A 75 -10.01 -1.77 4.62
N PHE A 76 -9.00 -2.55 4.99
CA PHE A 76 -8.35 -2.40 6.30
C PHE A 76 -7.55 -1.10 6.41
N TYR A 77 -7.03 -0.57 5.30
CA TYR A 77 -6.36 0.73 5.29
C TYR A 77 -7.30 1.82 5.78
N ILE A 78 -8.55 1.87 5.30
CA ILE A 78 -9.53 2.88 5.74
C ILE A 78 -9.77 2.78 7.25
N VAL A 79 -9.96 1.56 7.76
CA VAL A 79 -10.17 1.32 9.20
C VAL A 79 -8.96 1.79 10.01
N PHE A 80 -7.74 1.39 9.61
CA PHE A 80 -6.52 1.79 10.30
C PHE A 80 -6.22 3.29 10.16
N SER A 81 -6.54 3.91 9.03
CA SER A 81 -6.38 5.34 8.82
C SER A 81 -7.23 6.13 9.81
N ILE A 82 -8.47 5.72 10.05
CA ILE A 82 -9.33 6.37 11.06
C ILE A 82 -8.72 6.18 12.45
N VAL A 83 -8.30 4.96 12.80
CA VAL A 83 -7.70 4.67 14.11
C VAL A 83 -6.42 5.49 14.33
N PHE A 84 -5.54 5.56 13.33
CA PHE A 84 -4.29 6.29 13.44
C PHE A 84 -4.47 7.80 13.38
N LEU A 85 -5.46 8.32 12.67
CA LEU A 85 -5.81 9.74 12.74
C LEU A 85 -6.11 10.15 14.20
N PHE A 86 -6.91 9.37 14.92
CA PHE A 86 -7.19 9.61 16.34
C PHE A 86 -5.94 9.44 17.22
N LEU A 87 -5.11 8.44 16.94
CA LEU A 87 -3.90 8.19 17.72
C LEU A 87 -2.85 9.30 17.51
N PHE A 88 -2.62 9.71 16.25
CA PHE A 88 -1.64 10.71 15.89
C PHE A 88 -2.08 12.11 16.32
N SER A 89 -3.36 12.44 16.24
CA SER A 89 -3.86 13.72 16.79
C SER A 89 -3.67 13.82 18.31
N ALA A 90 -3.74 12.71 19.04
CA ALA A 90 -3.43 12.68 20.47
C ALA A 90 -1.92 12.76 20.77
N LEU A 91 -1.08 12.14 19.95
CA LEU A 91 0.38 12.12 20.14
C LEU A 91 1.10 13.37 19.63
N PHE A 92 0.58 13.97 18.56
CA PHE A 92 1.13 15.12 17.83
C PHE A 92 0.03 16.16 17.62
N PRO A 93 -0.38 16.88 18.68
CA PRO A 93 -1.44 17.88 18.58
C PRO A 93 -1.03 19.00 17.62
N LEU A 94 -1.90 19.30 16.65
CA LEU A 94 -1.68 20.37 15.69
C LEU A 94 -1.84 21.73 16.39
N PRO A 95 -0.97 22.71 16.14
CA PRO A 95 -0.94 23.99 16.85
C PRO A 95 -2.08 24.95 16.51
N ASP A 96 -2.79 24.74 15.38
CA ASP A 96 -3.83 25.64 14.91
C ASP A 96 -5.17 24.89 14.72
N ASP A 97 -6.27 25.50 15.20
CA ASP A 97 -7.66 25.12 14.85
C ASP A 97 -7.99 25.54 13.40
N ASN A 98 -7.03 25.39 12.49
CA ASN A 98 -7.18 25.80 11.10
C ASN A 98 -7.93 24.71 10.32
N PRO A 99 -9.13 24.98 9.77
CA PRO A 99 -9.87 24.01 8.96
C PRO A 99 -9.10 23.53 7.72
N ALA A 100 -8.04 24.24 7.30
CA ALA A 100 -7.13 23.79 6.26
C ALA A 100 -6.44 22.45 6.57
N GLY A 101 -6.20 22.13 7.85
CA GLY A 101 -5.60 20.85 8.26
C GLY A 101 -6.45 19.64 7.88
N GLY A 102 -7.78 19.76 8.01
CA GLY A 102 -8.70 18.70 7.59
C GLY A 102 -8.70 18.48 6.07
N ILE A 103 -8.63 19.56 5.29
CA ILE A 103 -8.54 19.48 3.83
C ILE A 103 -7.21 18.84 3.42
N LEU A 104 -6.10 19.22 4.06
CA LEU A 104 -4.79 18.64 3.80
C LEU A 104 -4.78 17.12 4.09
N ALA A 105 -5.40 16.70 5.20
CA ALA A 105 -5.54 15.28 5.51
C ALA A 105 -6.29 14.54 4.39
N ILE A 106 -7.42 15.07 3.91
CA ILE A 106 -8.18 14.45 2.82
C ILE A 106 -7.31 14.32 1.55
N ILE A 107 -6.55 15.36 1.20
CA ILE A 107 -5.66 15.35 0.02
C ILE A 107 -4.58 14.27 0.18
N VAL A 108 -3.87 14.25 1.32
CA VAL A 108 -2.77 13.31 1.57
C VAL A 108 -3.26 11.86 1.61
N HIS A 109 -4.35 11.59 2.33
CA HIS A 109 -4.94 10.26 2.37
C HIS A 109 -5.53 9.85 1.02
N GLY A 110 -6.04 10.80 0.23
CA GLY A 110 -6.44 10.58 -1.15
C GLY A 110 -5.28 10.14 -2.03
N ILE A 111 -4.16 10.87 -2.01
CA ILE A 111 -2.92 10.50 -2.72
C ILE A 111 -2.47 9.10 -2.30
N ASN A 112 -2.42 8.86 -0.98
CA ASN A 112 -1.96 7.58 -0.45
C ASN A 112 -2.87 6.41 -0.89
N ILE A 113 -4.20 6.57 -0.86
CA ILE A 113 -5.15 5.57 -1.36
C ILE A 113 -4.89 5.29 -2.84
N ILE A 114 -4.75 6.33 -3.67
CA ILE A 114 -4.51 6.14 -5.11
C ILE A 114 -3.19 5.39 -5.32
N SER A 115 -2.13 5.75 -4.59
CA SER A 115 -0.85 5.02 -4.63
C SER A 115 -1.00 3.55 -4.21
N ILE A 116 -1.81 3.23 -3.20
CA ILE A 116 -2.08 1.84 -2.80
C ILE A 116 -2.81 1.10 -3.93
N VAL A 117 -3.82 1.72 -4.54
CA VAL A 117 -4.57 1.14 -5.67
C VAL A 117 -3.62 0.82 -6.84
N ILE A 118 -2.79 1.78 -7.23
CA ILE A 118 -1.79 1.61 -8.29
C ILE A 118 -0.80 0.50 -7.90
N GLY A 119 -0.26 0.54 -6.69
CA GLY A 119 0.71 -0.44 -6.21
C GLY A 119 0.16 -1.88 -6.18
N VAL A 120 -1.07 -2.05 -5.70
CA VAL A 120 -1.77 -3.35 -5.71
C VAL A 120 -2.03 -3.82 -7.13
N PHE A 121 -2.52 -2.94 -8.00
CA PHE A 121 -2.81 -3.28 -9.39
C PHE A 121 -1.55 -3.74 -10.14
N PHE A 122 -0.49 -2.94 -10.13
CA PHE A 122 0.76 -3.30 -10.81
C PHE A 122 1.47 -4.49 -10.16
N GLY A 123 1.43 -4.63 -8.84
CA GLY A 123 1.99 -5.79 -8.15
C GLY A 123 1.28 -7.10 -8.54
N LEU A 124 -0.04 -7.06 -8.72
CA LEU A 124 -0.79 -8.21 -9.23
C LEU A 124 -0.48 -8.51 -10.70
N LEU A 125 -0.35 -7.48 -11.55
CA LEU A 125 0.06 -7.66 -12.95
C LEU A 125 1.45 -8.29 -13.07
N ILE A 126 2.42 -7.86 -12.26
CA ILE A 126 3.76 -8.46 -12.24
C ILE A 126 3.67 -9.93 -11.84
N ASN A 127 2.90 -10.25 -10.79
CA ASN A 127 2.70 -11.65 -10.37
C ASN A 127 2.05 -12.50 -11.47
N LEU A 128 1.09 -11.93 -12.22
CA LEU A 128 0.45 -12.60 -13.34
C LEU A 128 1.45 -12.89 -14.48
N SER A 129 2.22 -11.88 -14.88
CA SER A 129 3.26 -12.02 -15.91
C SER A 129 4.31 -13.06 -15.53
N LEU A 130 4.78 -13.05 -14.29
CA LEU A 130 5.74 -14.03 -13.78
C LEU A 130 5.18 -15.45 -13.75
N TYR A 131 3.87 -15.61 -13.47
CA TYR A 131 3.22 -16.92 -13.50
C TYR A 131 3.18 -17.51 -14.92
N TYR A 132 2.80 -16.71 -15.92
CA TYR A 132 2.76 -17.18 -17.30
C TYR A 132 4.14 -17.43 -17.87
N TRP A 133 5.13 -16.59 -17.54
CA TRP A 133 6.49 -16.76 -18.04
C TRP A 133 7.10 -18.09 -17.57
N LEU A 134 7.02 -18.39 -16.27
CA LEU A 134 7.53 -19.66 -15.72
C LEU A 134 6.79 -20.88 -16.27
N LYS A 135 5.48 -20.77 -16.47
CA LYS A 135 4.69 -21.86 -17.05
C LYS A 135 5.08 -22.17 -18.50
N LEU A 136 5.51 -21.16 -19.26
CA LEU A 136 5.99 -21.33 -20.63
C LEU A 136 7.38 -21.97 -20.67
N ASP A 137 8.26 -21.61 -19.74
CA ASP A 137 9.60 -22.20 -19.64
C ASP A 137 9.51 -23.69 -19.25
N ASP A 138 8.69 -24.03 -18.26
CA ASP A 138 8.44 -25.43 -17.86
C ASP A 138 7.87 -26.27 -19.03
N ALA A 139 7.06 -25.66 -19.91
CA ALA A 139 6.48 -26.36 -21.06
C ALA A 139 7.47 -26.59 -22.20
N LYS A 140 8.55 -25.79 -22.28
CA LYS A 140 9.64 -26.00 -23.25
C LYS A 140 10.54 -27.16 -22.83
N GLU A 141 10.89 -27.26 -21.55
CA GLU A 141 11.76 -28.33 -21.02
C GLU A 141 11.15 -29.75 -21.15
N ILE A 142 9.83 -29.88 -21.33
CA ILE A 142 9.17 -31.19 -21.51
C ILE A 142 9.17 -31.65 -22.99
N ASN A 143 9.35 -30.72 -23.93
CA ASN A 143 9.28 -30.99 -25.37
C ASN A 143 10.66 -31.10 -26.04
N ASP A 144 11.75 -30.87 -25.30
CA ASP A 144 13.14 -31.09 -25.71
C ASP A 144 13.67 -32.41 -25.11
#